data_AF-A0A1B1RXX9-F1
#
_entry.id   AF-A0A1B1RXX9-F1
#
_cell.length_a   1.000
_cell.length_b   1.000
_cell.length_c   1.000
_cell.angle_alpha   90.00
_cell.angle_beta   90.00
_cell.angle_gamma   90.00
#
_symmetry.space_group_name_H-M   'P 1'
#
loop_
_entity.id
_entity.type
_entity.pdbx_description
1 polymer ?
#
loop_
_entity_poly.entity_id
_entity_poly.type
_entity_poly.pdbx_seq_one_letter_code
_entity_poly.pdbx_strand_id
1 'polypeptide(L)'
;MKPGKKAKRRVRVSQQRQLSIPKDFYLALGLTDEAVMEFTGTEIIIRPATFEEVDFSADILQDLIAQGFSGQELLQEFKEIKADIPAALQTLEQETMAQPVIQGSLDDYLDALEDE
;
A
#
# COMPACT_ATOMS: atom_id res chain seq x y z
N MET A 1 -11.27 4.43 -28.13
CA MET A 1 -9.93 4.42 -27.50
C MET A 1 -9.10 3.35 -28.21
N LYS A 2 -7.95 3.70 -28.81
CA LYS A 2 -7.10 2.72 -29.52
C LYS A 2 -6.35 1.86 -28.48
N PRO A 3 -6.20 0.54 -28.67
CA PRO A 3 -5.48 -0.31 -27.73
C PRO A 3 -4.03 0.20 -27.62
N GLY A 4 -3.71 0.73 -26.44
CA GLY A 4 -2.49 1.50 -26.19
C GLY A 4 -1.24 0.66 -26.36
N LYS A 5 -0.37 1.07 -27.30
CA LYS A 5 0.97 0.54 -27.48
C LYS A 5 1.71 0.67 -26.14
N LYS A 6 2.03 -0.45 -25.46
CA LYS A 6 2.77 -0.40 -24.19
C LYS A 6 4.11 0.28 -24.44
N ALA A 7 4.32 1.46 -23.83
CA ALA A 7 5.57 2.20 -23.94
C ALA A 7 6.63 1.49 -23.08
N LYS A 8 7.71 1.01 -23.70
CA LYS A 8 8.85 0.39 -23.00
C LYS A 8 10.05 1.31 -23.09
N ARG A 9 10.70 1.60 -21.95
CA ARG A 9 11.94 2.37 -21.86
C ARG A 9 12.98 1.53 -21.12
N ARG A 10 14.20 1.51 -21.63
CA ARG A 10 15.36 0.99 -20.90
C ARG A 10 15.99 2.16 -20.15
N VAL A 11 16.12 2.04 -18.84
CA VAL A 11 16.77 3.04 -17.98
C VAL A 11 18.07 2.48 -17.44
N ARG A 12 19.02 3.37 -17.13
CA ARG A 12 20.25 2.99 -16.43
C ARG A 12 19.97 2.95 -14.94
N VAL A 13 20.49 1.93 -14.27
CA VAL A 13 20.54 1.85 -12.81
C VAL A 13 21.89 2.40 -12.35
N SER A 14 21.88 3.33 -11.40
CA SER A 14 23.11 3.88 -10.82
C SER A 14 23.78 2.85 -9.89
N GLN A 15 25.02 3.12 -9.49
CA GLN A 15 25.72 2.26 -8.52
C GLN A 15 25.03 2.26 -7.14
N GLN A 16 24.36 3.36 -6.81
CA GLN A 16 23.50 3.49 -5.63
C GLN A 16 22.10 2.92 -5.85
N ARG A 17 21.90 2.10 -6.90
CA ARG A 17 20.62 1.43 -7.22
C ARG A 17 19.46 2.39 -7.50
N GLN A 18 19.77 3.65 -7.84
CA GLN A 18 18.76 4.64 -8.23
C GLN A 18 18.44 4.48 -9.71
N LEU A 19 17.16 4.64 -10.05
CA LEU A 19 16.66 4.72 -11.41
C LEU A 19 15.88 6.02 -11.59
N SER A 20 16.07 6.68 -12.73
CA SER A 20 15.28 7.86 -13.07
C SER A 20 14.03 7.44 -13.83
N ILE A 21 12.86 7.85 -13.34
CA ILE A 21 11.59 7.61 -14.02
C ILE A 21 11.48 8.58 -15.21
N PRO A 22 11.24 8.09 -16.44
CA PRO A 22 11.01 8.95 -17.60
C PRO A 22 9.87 9.95 -17.37
N LYS A 23 10.04 11.19 -17.82
CA LYS A 23 9.08 12.29 -17.58
C LYS A 23 7.65 11.97 -18.05
N ASP A 24 7.52 11.29 -19.18
CA ASP A 24 6.25 10.84 -19.73
C ASP A 24 5.55 9.84 -18.80
N PHE A 25 6.29 8.96 -18.13
CA PHE A 25 5.73 7.96 -17.23
C PHE A 25 5.37 8.58 -15.88
N TYR A 26 6.22 9.48 -15.37
CA TYR A 26 5.95 10.25 -14.16
C TYR A 26 4.61 11.01 -14.25
N LEU A 27 4.42 11.74 -15.36
CA LEU A 27 3.18 12.50 -15.59
C LEU A 27 1.97 11.59 -15.84
N ALA A 28 2.14 10.49 -16.59
CA ALA A 28 1.04 9.58 -16.92
C ALA A 28 0.54 8.79 -15.70
N LEU A 29 1.43 8.43 -14.77
CA LEU A 29 1.08 7.77 -13.51
C LEU A 29 0.59 8.75 -12.45
N GLY A 30 0.76 10.06 -12.64
CA GLY A 30 0.40 11.06 -11.61
C GLY A 30 1.25 10.94 -10.36
N LEU A 31 2.53 10.55 -10.51
CA LEU A 31 3.46 10.48 -9.38
C LEU A 31 3.74 11.87 -8.81
N THR A 32 4.00 11.94 -7.52
CA THR A 32 4.47 13.14 -6.81
C THR A 32 5.91 12.90 -6.32
N ASP A 33 6.27 13.52 -5.21
CA ASP A 33 7.48 13.27 -4.44
C ASP A 33 7.56 11.88 -3.82
N GLU A 34 6.42 11.24 -3.57
CA GLU A 34 6.33 9.91 -2.95
C GLU A 34 5.68 8.87 -3.87
N ALA A 35 6.16 7.63 -3.77
CA ALA A 35 5.65 6.49 -4.52
C ALA A 35 5.82 5.21 -3.71
N VAL A 36 4.84 4.32 -3.80
CA VAL A 36 4.91 2.97 -3.24
C VAL A 36 5.64 2.09 -4.25
N MET A 37 6.63 1.33 -3.78
CA MET A 37 7.32 0.30 -4.57
C MET A 37 7.07 -1.07 -3.95
N GLU A 38 6.54 -1.99 -4.75
CA GLU A 38 6.26 -3.35 -4.35
C GLU A 38 7.08 -4.33 -5.18
N PHE A 39 7.65 -5.35 -4.53
CA PHE A 39 8.37 -6.43 -5.21
C PHE A 39 7.51 -7.69 -5.26
N THR A 40 7.22 -8.19 -6.45
CA THR A 40 6.35 -9.36 -6.67
C THR A 40 7.12 -10.68 -6.82
N GLY A 41 8.40 -10.71 -6.46
CA GLY A 41 9.31 -11.84 -6.72
C GLY A 41 9.98 -11.79 -8.09
N THR A 42 9.31 -11.24 -9.10
CA THR A 42 9.88 -11.11 -10.47
C THR A 42 10.03 -9.67 -10.94
N GLU A 43 9.20 -8.76 -10.44
CA GLU A 43 9.10 -7.39 -10.94
C GLU A 43 8.97 -6.39 -9.78
N ILE A 44 9.35 -5.14 -10.04
CA ILE A 44 9.06 -4.02 -9.14
C ILE A 44 7.89 -3.23 -9.75
N ILE A 45 6.82 -3.10 -9.00
CA ILE A 45 5.65 -2.29 -9.35
C ILE A 45 5.76 -0.96 -8.60
N ILE A 46 5.70 0.15 -9.34
CA ILE A 46 5.71 1.51 -8.78
C ILE A 46 4.31 2.10 -8.94
N ARG A 47 3.70 2.50 -7.82
CA ARG A 47 2.39 3.14 -7.75
C ARG A 47 2.51 4.51 -7.08
N PRO A 48 1.65 5.50 -7.40
CA PRO A 48 1.56 6.72 -6.62
C PRO A 48 1.34 6.38 -5.14
N ALA A 49 2.02 7.10 -4.25
CA ALA A 49 1.72 7.05 -2.82
C ALA A 49 0.43 7.84 -2.57
N THR A 50 -0.69 7.35 -3.08
CA THR A 50 -1.98 7.69 -2.49
C THR A 50 -2.01 6.98 -1.15
N PHE A 51 -2.36 7.69 -0.08
CA PHE A 51 -2.83 7.05 1.15
C PHE A 51 -3.81 5.99 0.68
N GLU A 52 -3.45 4.71 0.81
CA GLU A 52 -4.40 3.65 0.52
C GLU A 52 -5.51 3.88 1.55
N GLU A 53 -6.61 4.48 1.12
CA GLU A 53 -7.89 4.24 1.79
C GLU A 53 -8.11 2.74 1.58
N VAL A 54 -7.48 1.94 2.43
CA VAL A 54 -7.76 0.52 2.52
C VAL A 54 -9.24 0.46 2.83
N ASP A 55 -10.03 0.00 1.85
CA ASP A 55 -11.48 0.06 1.93
C ASP A 55 -12.00 -1.05 2.83
N PHE A 56 -11.91 -0.82 4.14
CA PHE A 56 -12.45 -1.72 5.16
C PHE A 56 -13.98 -1.60 5.29
N SER A 57 -14.66 -0.90 4.37
CA SER A 57 -16.10 -0.65 4.50
C SER A 57 -16.90 -1.95 4.58
N ALA A 58 -16.51 -2.99 3.84
CA ALA A 58 -17.19 -4.28 3.86
C ALA A 58 -16.98 -5.04 5.18
N ASP A 59 -15.75 -5.08 5.69
CA ASP A 59 -15.40 -5.78 6.92
C ASP A 59 -16.05 -5.12 8.14
N ILE A 60 -16.03 -3.78 8.21
CA ILE A 60 -16.69 -3.02 9.28
C ILE A 60 -18.20 -3.28 9.27
N LEU A 61 -18.84 -3.28 8.09
CA LEU A 61 -20.27 -3.57 7.99
C LEU A 61 -20.58 -5.00 8.44
N GLN A 62 -19.73 -5.97 8.10
CA GLN A 62 -19.90 -7.35 8.53
C GLN A 62 -19.82 -7.48 10.06
N ASP A 63 -18.85 -6.81 10.69
CA ASP A 63 -18.68 -6.81 12.14
C ASP A 63 -19.84 -6.11 12.86
N LEU A 64 -20.30 -4.96 12.35
CA LEU A 64 -21.43 -4.25 12.92
C LEU A 64 -22.74 -5.04 12.81
N ILE A 65 -22.96 -5.73 11.69
CA ILE A 65 -24.10 -6.64 11.52
C ILE A 65 -23.99 -7.81 12.50
N ALA A 66 -22.79 -8.38 12.68
CA ALA A 66 -22.56 -9.48 13.63
C ALA A 66 -22.79 -9.05 15.10
N GLN A 67 -22.50 -7.78 15.43
CA GLN A 67 -22.81 -7.17 16.73
C GLN A 67 -24.31 -6.87 16.92
N GLY A 68 -25.12 -7.02 15.87
CA GLY A 68 -26.57 -6.87 15.93
C GLY A 68 -27.07 -5.47 15.55
N PHE A 69 -26.20 -4.58 15.08
CA PHE A 69 -26.63 -3.25 14.60
C PHE A 69 -27.41 -3.37 13.29
N SER A 70 -28.46 -2.56 13.15
CA SER A 70 -29.29 -2.54 11.95
C SER A 70 -29.90 -1.17 11.69
N GLY A 71 -30.40 -0.94 10.46
CA GLY A 71 -31.13 0.27 10.11
C GLY A 71 -30.29 1.55 10.27
N GLN A 72 -30.82 2.55 10.98
CA GLN A 72 -30.12 3.82 11.19
C GLN A 72 -28.96 3.72 12.19
N GLU A 73 -29.04 2.79 13.15
CA GLU A 73 -27.98 2.58 14.15
C GLU A 73 -26.71 2.05 13.48
N LEU A 74 -26.85 1.11 12.53
CA LEU A 74 -25.74 0.61 11.70
C LEU A 74 -25.02 1.72 10.94
N LEU A 75 -25.79 2.67 10.37
CA LEU A 75 -25.21 3.79 9.61
C LEU A 75 -24.49 4.80 10.50
N GLN A 76 -24.93 4.96 11.75
CA GLN A 76 -24.30 5.86 12.71
C GLN A 76 -22.95 5.27 13.15
N GLU A 77 -22.95 4.03 13.64
CA GLU A 77 -21.75 3.32 14.08
C GLU A 77 -20.72 3.17 12.94
N PHE A 78 -21.17 2.86 11.72
CA PHE A 78 -20.29 2.76 10.55
C PHE A 78 -19.55 4.08 10.26
N LYS A 79 -20.23 5.22 10.40
CA LYS A 79 -19.61 6.54 10.17
C LYS A 79 -18.60 6.90 11.24
N GLU A 80 -18.90 6.57 12.49
CA GLU A 80 -18.01 6.82 13.62
C GLU A 80 -16.73 6.00 13.47
N ILE A 81 -16.85 4.68 13.24
CA ILE A 81 -15.70 3.81 13.03
C ILE A 81 -14.89 4.23 11.80
N LYS A 82 -15.53 4.55 10.67
CA LYS A 82 -14.83 4.98 9.45
C LYS A 82 -14.06 6.29 9.63
N ALA A 83 -14.52 7.19 10.49
CA ALA A 83 -13.83 8.44 10.78
C ALA A 83 -12.57 8.25 11.65
N ASP A 84 -12.56 7.25 12.52
CA ASP A 84 -11.47 7.00 13.48
C ASP A 84 -10.35 6.12 12.91
N ILE A 85 -10.63 5.34 11.86
CA ILE A 85 -9.66 4.42 11.23
C ILE A 85 -8.36 5.10 10.77
N PRO A 86 -8.36 6.25 10.08
CA PRO A 86 -7.12 6.89 9.66
C PRO A 86 -6.22 7.27 10.84
N ALA A 87 -6.80 7.69 11.96
CA ALA A 87 -6.05 8.05 13.16
C ALA A 87 -5.53 6.80 13.88
N ALA A 88 -6.32 5.72 13.93
CA ALA A 88 -5.90 4.45 14.50
C ALA A 88 -4.77 3.80 13.69
N LEU A 89 -4.84 3.83 12.35
CA LEU A 89 -3.80 3.34 11.45
C LEU A 89 -2.49 4.11 11.63
N GLN A 90 -2.53 5.44 11.67
CA GLN A 90 -1.33 6.25 11.93
C GLN A 90 -0.71 5.93 13.29
N THR A 91 -1.53 5.64 14.29
CA THR A 91 -1.06 5.22 15.62
C THR A 91 -0.41 3.84 15.55
N LEU A 92 -1.03 2.88 14.87
CA LEU A 92 -0.48 1.54 14.66
C LEU A 92 0.82 1.57 13.84
N GLU A 93 0.93 2.42 12.82
CA GLU A 93 2.17 2.65 12.06
C GLU A 93 3.27 3.17 12.98
N GLN A 94 2.98 4.15 13.84
CA GLN A 94 3.96 4.67 14.81
C GLN A 94 4.37 3.62 15.84
N GLU A 95 3.43 2.80 16.32
CA GLU A 95 3.71 1.72 17.28
C GLU A 95 4.50 0.57 16.64
N THR A 96 4.21 0.20 15.40
CA THR A 96 4.96 -0.83 14.65
C THR A 96 6.34 -0.35 14.24
N MET A 97 6.52 0.94 13.96
CA MET A 97 7.86 1.55 13.81
C MET A 97 8.63 1.64 15.14
N ALA A 98 7.95 1.63 16.29
CA ALA A 98 8.57 1.63 17.62
C ALA A 98 8.87 0.21 18.15
N GLN A 99 8.23 -0.82 17.60
CA GLN A 99 8.61 -2.20 17.81
C GLN A 99 9.87 -2.52 17.00
N PRO A 100 10.78 -3.39 17.50
CA PRO A 100 11.92 -3.80 16.70
C PRO A 100 11.41 -4.56 15.47
N VAL A 101 11.45 -3.90 14.32
CA VAL A 101 11.52 -4.53 13.00
C VAL A 101 12.51 -5.67 13.13
N ILE A 102 12.13 -6.88 12.69
CA ILE A 102 12.99 -8.06 12.67
C ILE A 102 14.42 -7.62 12.32
N GLN A 103 15.33 -7.73 13.29
CA GLN A 103 16.74 -7.44 13.08
C GLN A 103 17.34 -8.60 12.27
N GLY A 104 17.11 -8.55 10.97
CA GLY A 104 17.68 -9.42 9.97
C GLY A 104 17.78 -8.62 8.67
N SER A 105 18.84 -8.85 7.91
CA SER A 105 18.94 -8.33 6.56
C SER A 105 17.77 -8.87 5.71
N LEU A 106 17.41 -8.16 4.64
CA LEU A 106 16.39 -8.65 3.69
C LEU A 106 16.76 -10.05 3.15
N ASP A 107 18.05 -10.35 3.09
CA ASP A 107 18.59 -11.66 2.71
C ASP A 107 18.24 -12.75 3.75
N ASP A 108 18.28 -12.47 5.05
CA ASP A 108 17.91 -13.42 6.12
C ASP A 108 16.40 -13.80 6.07
N TYR A 109 15.54 -12.87 5.63
CA TYR A 109 14.10 -13.14 5.45
C TYR A 109 13.81 -13.98 4.20
N LEU A 110 14.61 -13.79 3.13
CA LEU A 110 14.47 -14.55 1.90
C LEU A 110 15.00 -15.99 2.07
N ASP A 111 16.13 -16.17 2.76
CA ASP A 111 16.69 -17.48 3.07
C ASP A 111 15.73 -18.34 3.92
N ALA A 112 14.99 -17.72 4.84
CA ALA A 112 14.02 -18.42 5.69
C ALA A 112 12.77 -18.96 4.95
N LEU A 113 12.52 -18.49 3.72
CA LEU A 113 11.37 -18.90 2.90
C LEU A 113 11.71 -20.00 1.89
N GLU A 114 12.99 -20.31 1.68
CA GLU A 114 13.44 -21.36 0.74
C GLU A 114 13.53 -22.76 1.40
N ASP A 115 13.39 -22.85 2.73
CA ASP A 115 13.51 -24.09 3.51
C ASP A 115 12.15 -24.74 3.91
N GLU A 116 11.01 -24.35 3.31
CA GLU A 116 9.72 -25.10 3.39
C GLU A 116 9.42 -25.97 2.15
#